data_AF-A0A3C1DW27-F1
#
_entry.id   AF-A0A3C1DW27-F1
#
_cell.length_a   1.000
_cell.length_b   1.000
_cell.length_c   1.000
_cell.angle_alpha   90.00
_cell.angle_beta   90.00
_cell.angle_gamma   90.00
#
_symmetry.space_group_name_H-M   'P 1'
#
loop_
_entity.id
_entity.type
_entity.pdbx_description
1 polymer ?
#
loop_
_entity_poly.entity_id
_entity_poly.type
_entity_poly.pdbx_seq_one_letter_code
_entity_poly.pdbx_strand_id
1 'polypeptide(L)'
;MTEGEFLASDRACLENSVTDSTAIEKYSPLHQIHVDAGASFTDFAGWQMPVRYSSDLAEHHAVRTAAGLFDLSHMAEILVSGPEA
;
A
#
# COMPACT_ATOMS: atom_id res chain seq x y z
N MET A 1 40.57 12.55 44.49
CA MET A 1 39.23 11.94 44.59
C MET A 1 38.32 12.66 43.61
N THR A 2 38.22 12.10 42.41
CA THR A 2 37.03 12.15 41.54
C THR A 2 37.28 11.08 40.48
N GLU A 3 36.45 10.06 40.57
CA GLU A 3 36.46 8.79 39.84
C GLU A 3 36.19 9.08 38.36
N GLY A 4 36.93 8.52 37.41
CA GLY A 4 36.86 7.10 37.07
C GLY A 4 36.04 6.97 35.79
N GLU A 5 36.72 7.07 34.63
CA GLU A 5 36.20 6.66 33.33
C GLU A 5 35.71 5.21 33.43
N PHE A 6 34.41 4.99 33.23
CA PHE A 6 33.84 3.66 33.13
C PHE A 6 32.88 3.60 31.94
N LEU A 7 33.16 2.63 31.07
CA LEU A 7 32.54 2.40 29.77
C LEU A 7 31.00 2.25 29.86
N ALA A 8 30.30 2.94 28.96
CA ALA A 8 28.94 2.57 28.53
C ALA A 8 28.78 2.73 27.00
N SER A 9 29.88 2.54 26.26
CA SER A 9 29.80 1.91 24.94
C SER A 9 29.64 0.41 25.23
N ASP A 10 28.71 -0.27 24.55
CA ASP A 10 28.45 -1.72 24.64
C ASP A 10 27.50 -2.20 25.75
N ARG A 11 26.26 -1.70 25.74
CA ARG A 11 25.12 -2.53 26.13
C ARG A 11 24.14 -2.68 24.96
N ALA A 12 24.33 -3.81 24.26
CA ALA A 12 23.28 -4.66 23.71
C ALA A 12 22.21 -3.94 22.86
N CYS A 13 22.34 -3.90 21.54
CA CYS A 13 22.02 -5.03 20.66
C CYS A 13 20.89 -5.91 21.22
N LEU A 14 19.75 -5.86 20.52
CA LEU A 14 18.61 -6.79 20.48
C LEU A 14 17.41 -6.45 21.37
N GLU A 15 16.41 -5.79 20.76
CA GLU A 15 14.95 -5.96 20.94
C GLU A 15 14.27 -4.78 20.21
N ASN A 16 13.54 -4.90 19.10
CA ASN A 16 12.95 -6.02 18.41
C ASN A 16 13.01 -5.77 16.90
N SER A 17 13.41 -6.80 16.17
CA SER A 17 13.13 -6.97 14.76
C SER A 17 11.62 -6.83 14.49
N VAL A 18 11.20 -5.72 13.89
CA VAL A 18 9.97 -5.72 13.09
C VAL A 18 10.42 -5.89 11.65
N THR A 19 10.48 -7.16 11.27
CA THR A 19 10.37 -7.70 9.91
C THR A 19 10.80 -6.75 8.78
N ASP A 20 12.02 -7.00 8.30
CA ASP A 20 12.38 -6.81 6.90
C ASP A 20 11.23 -7.31 6.00
N SER A 21 10.56 -6.36 5.36
CA SER A 21 9.75 -6.63 4.18
C SER A 21 10.26 -5.70 3.11
N THR A 22 11.41 -6.04 2.52
CA THR A 22 11.84 -5.57 1.20
C THR A 22 10.90 -6.06 0.08
N ALA A 23 9.59 -6.00 0.31
CA ALA A 23 8.59 -6.18 -0.72
C ALA A 23 8.59 -4.89 -1.54
N ILE A 24 8.95 -5.00 -2.82
CA ILE A 24 8.77 -3.90 -3.77
C ILE A 24 7.27 -3.63 -3.85
N GLU A 25 6.81 -2.54 -3.21
CA GLU A 25 5.42 -2.08 -3.33
C GLU A 25 5.12 -1.81 -4.81
N LYS A 26 4.06 -2.45 -5.31
CA LYS A 26 3.63 -2.26 -6.68
C LYS A 26 2.60 -1.13 -6.73
N TYR A 27 2.72 -0.27 -7.73
CA TYR A 27 1.81 0.85 -7.93
C TYR A 27 1.02 0.69 -9.23
N SER A 28 -0.26 1.06 -9.19
CA SER A 28 -1.08 1.18 -10.39
C SER A 28 -0.51 2.27 -11.32
N PRO A 29 -0.67 2.16 -12.66
CA PRO A 29 -0.36 3.25 -13.59
C PRO A 29 -1.09 4.57 -13.26
N LEU A 30 -2.22 4.50 -12.55
CA LEU A 30 -3.01 5.66 -12.13
C LEU A 30 -2.63 6.18 -10.73
N HIS A 31 -1.54 5.69 -10.13
CA HIS A 31 -1.18 6.01 -8.75
C HIS A 31 -1.08 7.53 -8.49
N GLN A 32 -0.41 8.28 -9.37
CA GLN A 32 -0.29 9.73 -9.18
C GLN A 32 -1.65 10.45 -9.24
N ILE A 33 -2.56 9.99 -10.09
CA ILE A 33 -3.91 10.55 -10.19
C ILE A 33 -4.68 10.32 -8.88
N HIS A 34 -4.50 9.15 -8.26
CA HIS A 34 -5.11 8.85 -6.97
C HIS A 34 -4.52 9.70 -5.84
N VAL A 35 -3.21 9.94 -5.86
CA VAL A 35 -2.53 10.84 -4.91
C VAL A 35 -3.09 12.25 -5.02
N ASP A 36 -3.17 12.77 -6.24
CA ASP A 36 -3.68 14.12 -6.52
C ASP A 36 -5.17 14.26 -6.18
N ALA A 37 -5.94 13.18 -6.30
CA ALA A 37 -7.35 13.10 -5.90
C ALA A 37 -7.57 12.95 -4.39
N GLY A 38 -6.49 12.85 -3.58
CA GLY A 38 -6.57 12.74 -2.13
C GLY A 38 -6.96 11.34 -1.63
N ALA A 39 -6.66 10.29 -2.40
CA ALA A 39 -6.96 8.93 -2.01
C ALA A 39 -6.22 8.52 -0.73
N SER A 40 -6.90 7.77 0.13
CA SER A 40 -6.27 6.99 1.18
C SER A 40 -5.84 5.65 0.60
N PHE A 41 -4.59 5.24 0.84
CA PHE A 41 -4.04 4.00 0.31
C PHE A 41 -4.00 2.88 1.35
N THR A 42 -4.07 1.64 0.87
CA THR A 42 -3.83 0.43 1.65
C THR A 42 -2.94 -0.52 0.86
N ASP A 43 -2.19 -1.37 1.57
CA ASP A 43 -1.59 -2.55 0.95
C ASP A 43 -2.68 -3.58 0.66
N PHE A 44 -2.75 -3.99 -0.60
CA PHE A 44 -3.64 -5.04 -1.07
C PHE A 44 -2.89 -5.96 -2.04
N ALA A 45 -2.62 -7.19 -1.61
CA ALA A 45 -1.89 -8.19 -2.39
C ALA A 45 -0.50 -7.69 -2.90
N GLY A 46 0.18 -6.84 -2.12
CA GLY A 46 1.47 -6.25 -2.48
C GLY A 46 1.36 -5.05 -3.44
N TRP A 47 0.15 -4.53 -3.66
CA TRP A 47 -0.12 -3.31 -4.40
C TRP A 47 -0.61 -2.21 -3.47
N GLN A 48 -0.13 -0.98 -3.70
CA GLN A 48 -0.65 0.19 -3.02
C GLN A 48 -1.88 0.73 -3.76
N MET A 49 -3.06 0.42 -3.23
CA MET A 49 -4.34 0.72 -3.88
C MET A 49 -5.17 1.74 -3.11
N PRO A 50 -5.91 2.65 -3.79
CA PRO A 50 -6.81 3.58 -3.14
C PRO A 50 -8.02 2.84 -2.54
N VAL A 51 -8.27 3.02 -1.24
CA VAL A 51 -9.43 2.44 -0.54
C VAL A 51 -10.62 3.38 -0.47
N ARG A 52 -10.35 4.69 -0.36
CA ARG A 52 -11.38 5.75 -0.25
C ARG A 52 -10.79 7.09 -0.67
N TYR A 53 -11.62 7.97 -1.21
CA TYR A 53 -11.27 9.36 -1.51
C TYR A 53 -11.99 10.33 -0.59
N SER A 54 -13.28 10.09 -0.33
CA SER A 54 -14.10 10.97 0.51
C SER A 54 -14.77 10.22 1.66
N SER A 55 -15.70 9.31 1.33
CA SER A 55 -16.40 8.47 2.28
C SER A 55 -16.92 7.23 1.55
N ASP A 56 -16.71 6.06 2.15
CA ASP A 56 -17.18 4.79 1.60
C ASP A 56 -18.69 4.82 1.30
N LEU A 57 -19.48 5.47 2.15
CA LEU A 57 -20.93 5.59 1.98
C LEU A 57 -21.29 6.54 0.83
N ALA A 58 -20.58 7.67 0.70
CA ALA A 58 -20.80 8.62 -0.38
C ALA A 58 -20.44 8.00 -1.74
N GLU A 59 -19.32 7.30 -1.81
CA GLU A 59 -18.87 6.58 -3.01
C GLU A 59 -19.83 5.44 -3.36
N HIS A 60 -20.31 4.68 -2.37
CA HIS A 60 -21.35 3.66 -2.58
C HIS A 60 -22.64 4.26 -3.13
N HIS A 61 -23.12 5.36 -2.55
CA HIS A 61 -24.33 6.03 -3.04
C HIS A 61 -24.13 6.55 -4.46
N ALA A 62 -23.00 7.19 -4.76
CA ALA A 62 -22.69 7.71 -6.09
C ALA A 62 -22.76 6.61 -7.16
N VAL A 63 -22.21 5.43 -6.89
CA VAL A 63 -22.25 4.28 -7.81
C VAL A 63 -23.68 3.76 -7.98
N ARG A 64 -24.50 3.79 -6.92
CA ARG A 64 -25.88 3.28 -6.94
C ARG A 64 -26.88 4.23 -7.58
N THR A 65 -26.65 5.54 -7.49
CA THR A 65 -27.61 6.56 -7.93
C THR A 65 -27.17 7.31 -9.19
N ALA A 66 -25.88 7.28 -9.52
CA ALA A 66 -25.31 7.96 -10.67
C ALA A 66 -24.25 7.07 -11.36
N ALA A 67 -22.97 7.29 -11.09
CA ALA A 67 -21.85 6.55 -11.64
C ALA A 67 -20.66 6.55 -10.67
N GLY A 68 -19.76 5.59 -10.83
CA GLY A 68 -18.48 5.56 -10.11
C GLY A 68 -17.35 5.05 -11.00
N LEU A 69 -16.13 5.49 -10.69
CA LEU A 69 -14.89 5.10 -11.38
C LEU A 69 -14.04 4.25 -10.44
N PHE A 70 -13.59 3.10 -10.91
CA PHE A 70 -12.80 2.15 -10.12
C PHE A 70 -11.50 1.83 -10.84
N ASP A 71 -10.41 1.76 -10.08
CA ASP A 71 -9.13 1.27 -10.57
C ASP A 71 -9.01 -0.25 -10.35
N LEU A 72 -9.06 -0.99 -11.46
CA LEU A 72 -8.91 -2.45 -11.49
C LEU A 72 -7.56 -2.89 -12.07
N SER A 73 -6.60 -1.98 -12.25
CA SER A 73 -5.33 -2.27 -12.91
C SER A 73 -4.43 -3.25 -12.14
N HIS A 74 -4.72 -3.50 -10.87
CA HIS A 74 -4.05 -4.55 -10.08
C HIS A 74 -4.57 -5.96 -10.39
N MET A 75 -5.72 -6.10 -11.06
CA MET A 75 -6.25 -7.41 -11.42
C MET A 75 -5.45 -8.02 -12.57
N ALA A 76 -5.26 -9.34 -12.50
CA ALA A 76 -4.65 -10.06 -13.59
C ALA A 76 -5.59 -10.11 -14.81
N GLU A 77 -5.06 -9.75 -15.98
CA GLU A 77 -5.69 -9.96 -17.27
C GLU A 77 -5.04 -11.15 -17.96
N ILE A 78 -5.85 -12.15 -18.34
CA ILE A 78 -5.38 -13.36 -19.02
C ILE A 78 -6.06 -13.44 -20.38
N LEU A 79 -5.26 -13.32 -21.45
CA LEU A 79 -5.73 -13.50 -22.82
C LEU A 79 -5.49 -14.94 -23.25
N VAL A 80 -6.56 -15.66 -23.58
CA VAL A 80 -6.50 -17.03 -24.14
C VAL A 80 -6.94 -16.97 -25.60
N SER A 81 -6.19 -17.60 -26.50
CA SER A 81 -6.51 -17.64 -27.94
C SER A 81 -5.99 -18.91 -28.60
N GLY A 82 -6.73 -19.42 -29.60
CA GLY A 82 -6.37 -20.63 -30.34
C GLY A 82 -7.59 -21.46 -30.75
N PRO A 83 -7.43 -22.47 -31.62
CA PRO A 83 -8.54 -23.34 -32.06
C PRO A 83 -9.14 -24.20 -30.95
N GLU A 84 -8.39 -24.44 -29.88
CA GLU A 84 -8.77 -25.28 -28.72
C GLU A 84 -8.67 -24.50 -27.39
N ALA A 85 -8.65 -23.16 -27.47
CA ALA A 85 -8.54 -22.26 -26.32
C ALA A 85 -9.77 -22.27 -25.41
#